data_AF-A0A2E8GZD9-F1
#
_entry.id   AF-A0A2E8GZD9-F1
#
_cell.length_a   1.000
_cell.length_b   1.000
_cell.length_c   1.000
_cell.angle_alpha   90.00
_cell.angle_beta   90.00
_cell.angle_gamma   90.00
#
_symmetry.space_group_name_H-M   'P 1'
#
loop_
_entity.id
_entity.type
_entity.pdbx_description
1 polymer ?
#
loop_
_entity_poly.entity_id
_entity_poly.type
_entity_poly.pdbx_seq_one_letter_code
_entity_poly.pdbx_strand_id
1 'polypeptide(L)'
;MASPRRRAAWITGLIIVAAIPLIPDRPVPVERPSELDMELVRSAECQYRGITASFDELTHAYALTAFAGVELEGWTSHPNPDHPDTEALVHCRFRVSGPKEDAPAARGPVTTEHRAAVEELLEVSWRLNTVASVQVQPHTPLAQDALDVFRMTVDRLLDRMVYLNDDMDLLDAPDGVAVTHISAGTLLLRERLQGPWAFVRVPSDTTAGWVPDGSLRSVSPAVGD
;
A
#
# COMPACT_ATOMS: atom_id res chain seq x y z
N MET A 1 -76.45 58.48 39.92
CA MET A 1 -75.88 57.23 40.46
C MET A 1 -74.84 56.72 39.48
N ALA A 2 -73.58 56.83 39.86
CA ALA A 2 -72.45 56.27 39.14
C ALA A 2 -72.24 54.83 39.59
N SER A 3 -72.07 53.92 38.65
CA SER A 3 -71.40 52.64 38.88
C SER A 3 -70.64 52.23 37.61
N PRO A 4 -69.48 51.57 37.75
CA PRO A 4 -68.32 51.83 36.90
C PRO A 4 -67.83 50.60 36.13
N ARG A 5 -66.95 50.84 35.13
CA ARG A 5 -65.81 50.01 34.66
C ARG A 5 -66.11 48.53 34.31
N ARG A 6 -65.69 47.98 33.17
CA ARG A 6 -64.30 47.90 32.68
C ARG A 6 -64.35 47.55 31.19
N ARG A 7 -63.74 48.38 30.34
CA ARG A 7 -63.33 47.94 29.00
C ARG A 7 -62.06 47.11 29.17
N ALA A 8 -62.15 45.81 28.90
CA ALA A 8 -60.99 44.94 28.81
C ALA A 8 -60.22 45.31 27.54
N ALA A 9 -59.14 46.08 27.69
CA ALA A 9 -58.16 46.29 26.64
C ALA A 9 -57.32 45.01 26.55
N TRP A 10 -57.57 44.19 25.53
CA TRP A 10 -56.70 43.07 25.20
C TRP A 10 -55.51 43.61 24.42
N ILE A 11 -54.37 43.76 25.09
CA ILE A 11 -53.09 44.04 24.45
C ILE A 11 -52.53 42.69 24.00
N THR A 12 -52.68 42.37 22.72
CA THR A 12 -51.97 41.26 22.09
C THR A 12 -50.51 41.66 21.93
N GLY A 13 -49.67 41.24 22.87
CA GLY A 13 -48.22 41.38 22.77
C GLY A 13 -47.70 40.49 21.65
N LEU A 14 -47.18 41.11 20.60
CA LEU A 14 -46.53 40.43 19.48
C LEU A 14 -45.11 40.06 19.92
N ILE A 15 -44.90 38.80 20.32
CA ILE A 15 -43.55 38.26 20.58
C ILE A 15 -42.92 37.98 19.22
N ILE A 16 -42.05 38.87 18.76
CA ILE A 16 -41.15 38.59 17.64
C ILE A 16 -40.07 37.67 18.18
N VAL A 17 -40.26 36.36 18.01
CA VAL A 17 -39.16 35.40 18.15
C VAL A 17 -38.25 35.62 16.94
N ALA A 18 -37.17 36.36 17.15
CA ALA A 18 -36.08 36.42 16.18
C ALA A 18 -35.53 34.99 16.06
N ALA A 19 -35.89 34.30 14.99
CA ALA A 19 -35.21 33.08 14.57
C ALA A 19 -33.80 33.50 14.16
N ILE A 20 -32.86 33.43 15.10
CA ILE A 20 -31.44 33.43 14.76
C ILE A 20 -31.27 32.17 13.91
N PRO A 21 -30.93 32.28 12.61
CA PRO A 21 -30.53 31.09 11.88
C PRO A 21 -29.32 30.55 12.63
N LEU A 22 -29.48 29.38 13.26
CA LEU A 22 -28.35 28.54 13.64
C LEU A 22 -27.68 28.14 12.31
N ILE A 23 -26.86 29.05 11.78
CA ILE A 23 -25.83 28.69 10.82
C ILE A 23 -24.88 27.86 11.67
N PRO A 24 -24.76 26.54 11.45
CA PRO A 24 -23.73 25.77 12.16
C PRO A 24 -22.41 26.49 11.90
N ASP A 25 -21.71 26.87 12.98
CA ASP A 25 -20.38 27.45 12.86
C ASP A 25 -19.58 26.54 11.92
N ARG A 26 -18.94 27.14 10.91
CA ARG A 26 -18.05 26.38 10.04
C ARG A 26 -17.08 25.65 10.97
N PRO A 27 -16.95 24.32 10.87
CA PRO A 27 -16.01 23.59 11.71
C PRO A 27 -14.67 24.30 11.60
N VAL A 28 -14.11 24.71 12.74
CA VAL A 28 -12.79 25.32 12.79
C VAL A 28 -11.85 24.33 12.10
N PRO A 29 -11.08 24.74 11.08
CA PRO A 29 -10.15 23.85 10.41
C PRO A 29 -9.23 23.23 11.47
N VAL A 30 -9.26 21.92 11.61
CA VAL A 30 -8.34 21.21 12.49
C VAL A 30 -6.95 21.31 11.86
N GLU A 31 -6.06 22.08 12.46
CA GLU A 31 -4.65 22.14 12.08
C GLU A 31 -3.94 20.90 12.62
N ARG A 32 -3.92 19.84 11.81
CA ARG A 32 -3.12 18.63 12.07
C ARG A 32 -1.75 18.78 11.39
N PRO A 33 -0.63 18.41 12.05
CA PRO A 33 0.70 18.54 11.46
C PRO A 33 0.87 17.56 10.30
N SER A 34 0.65 18.06 9.08
CA SER A 34 0.64 17.26 7.85
C SER A 34 1.95 16.52 7.60
N GLU A 35 3.10 17.11 7.94
CA GLU A 35 4.42 16.48 7.81
C GLU A 35 4.59 15.25 8.71
N LEU A 36 4.11 15.32 9.95
CA LEU A 36 4.22 14.20 10.88
C LEU A 36 3.34 13.04 10.42
N ASP A 37 2.12 13.29 9.96
CA ASP A 37 1.24 12.23 9.47
C ASP A 37 1.82 11.53 8.23
N MET A 38 2.42 12.30 7.31
CA MET A 38 3.10 11.74 6.15
C MET A 38 4.27 10.85 6.57
N GLU A 39 5.10 11.31 7.51
CA GLU A 39 6.24 10.52 7.98
C GLU A 39 5.78 9.25 8.70
N LEU A 40 4.77 9.34 9.56
CA LEU A 40 4.20 8.18 10.26
C LEU A 40 3.66 7.12 9.29
N VAL A 41 3.01 7.54 8.19
CA VAL A 41 2.58 6.61 7.15
C VAL A 41 3.79 6.03 6.43
N ARG A 42 4.69 6.88 5.92
CA ARG A 42 5.84 6.46 5.11
C ARG A 42 6.76 5.49 5.85
N SER A 43 6.99 5.71 7.14
CA SER A 43 7.86 4.86 7.97
C SER A 43 7.15 3.65 8.58
N ALA A 44 5.81 3.59 8.55
CA ALA A 44 5.10 2.44 9.10
C ALA A 44 5.42 1.17 8.31
N GLU A 45 5.55 0.06 9.03
CA GLU A 45 5.87 -1.24 8.46
C GLU A 45 4.59 -2.02 8.14
N CYS A 46 4.58 -2.65 6.98
CA CYS A 46 3.64 -3.71 6.64
C CYS A 46 4.41 -5.05 6.56
N GLN A 47 3.80 -6.10 7.10
CA GLN A 47 4.43 -7.43 7.15
C GLN A 47 3.54 -8.47 6.50
N TYR A 48 4.14 -9.33 5.69
CA TYR A 48 3.49 -10.52 5.15
C TYR A 48 4.48 -11.69 5.06
N ARG A 49 4.11 -12.84 5.64
CA ARG A 49 4.94 -14.06 5.69
C ARG A 49 6.38 -13.82 6.17
N GLY A 50 6.56 -12.93 7.15
CA GLY A 50 7.88 -12.60 7.70
C GLY A 50 8.70 -11.60 6.87
N ILE A 51 8.21 -11.19 5.69
CA ILE A 51 8.81 -10.12 4.88
C ILE A 51 8.17 -8.80 5.26
N THR A 52 9.00 -7.81 5.57
CA THR A 52 8.59 -6.46 5.98
C THR A 52 8.95 -5.45 4.90
N ALA A 53 8.09 -4.48 4.66
CA ALA A 53 8.36 -3.30 3.84
C ALA A 53 7.69 -2.08 4.47
N SER A 54 8.26 -0.90 4.28
CA SER A 54 7.59 0.35 4.64
C SER A 54 6.44 0.66 3.67
N PHE A 55 5.46 1.47 4.09
CA PHE A 55 4.41 1.93 3.15
C PHE A 55 4.97 2.82 2.03
N ASP A 56 6.09 3.51 2.26
CA ASP A 56 6.80 4.25 1.19
C ASP A 56 7.29 3.28 0.10
N GLU A 57 8.03 2.24 0.50
CA GLU A 57 8.54 1.20 -0.40
C GLU A 57 7.40 0.45 -1.08
N LEU A 58 6.37 0.05 -0.34
CA LEU A 58 5.21 -0.67 -0.87
C LEU A 58 4.48 0.16 -1.93
N THR A 59 4.23 1.45 -1.64
CA THR A 59 3.49 2.33 -2.55
C THR A 59 4.29 2.61 -3.82
N HIS A 60 5.61 2.85 -3.67
CA HIS A 60 6.50 3.06 -4.80
C HIS A 60 6.65 1.79 -5.65
N ALA A 61 6.90 0.64 -5.01
CA ALA A 61 7.02 -0.64 -5.69
C ALA A 61 5.74 -1.00 -6.44
N TYR A 62 4.57 -0.72 -5.87
CA TYR A 62 3.28 -0.87 -6.55
C TYR A 62 3.21 -0.04 -7.83
N ALA A 63 3.49 1.26 -7.75
CA ALA A 63 3.48 2.15 -8.91
C ALA A 63 4.40 1.61 -10.02
N LEU A 64 5.65 1.30 -9.68
CA LEU A 64 6.65 0.75 -10.62
C LEU A 64 6.25 -0.61 -11.21
N THR A 65 5.52 -1.43 -10.46
CA THR A 65 5.13 -2.77 -10.89
C THR A 65 3.87 -2.75 -11.76
N ALA A 66 2.91 -1.88 -11.45
CA ALA A 66 1.61 -1.87 -12.09
C ALA A 66 1.49 -0.85 -13.24
N PHE A 67 2.30 0.23 -13.25
CA PHE A 67 2.15 1.35 -14.18
C PHE A 67 3.45 1.68 -14.93
N ALA A 68 3.29 2.27 -16.12
CA ALA A 68 4.39 2.73 -16.97
C ALA A 68 4.65 4.23 -16.75
N GLY A 69 5.87 4.69 -17.05
CA GLY A 69 6.22 6.11 -17.02
C GLY A 69 6.12 6.76 -15.63
N VAL A 70 6.37 5.99 -14.57
CA VAL A 70 6.15 6.40 -13.18
C VAL A 70 7.12 7.51 -12.76
N GLU A 71 6.59 8.63 -12.30
CA GLU A 71 7.32 9.74 -11.69
C GLU A 71 6.60 10.16 -10.40
N LEU A 72 7.30 10.16 -9.26
CA LEU A 72 6.72 10.57 -7.97
C LEU A 72 6.50 12.09 -7.94
N GLU A 73 5.25 12.53 -7.78
CA GLU A 73 4.94 13.96 -7.57
C GLU A 73 5.07 14.35 -6.10
N GLY A 74 4.78 13.42 -5.19
CA GLY A 74 5.01 13.60 -3.76
C GLY A 74 3.88 13.07 -2.89
N TRP A 75 4.00 13.38 -1.60
CA TRP A 75 3.06 13.01 -0.55
C TRP A 75 2.30 14.25 -0.07
N THR A 76 1.02 14.08 0.26
CA THR A 76 0.19 15.11 0.90
C THR A 76 -0.65 14.48 2.00
N SER A 77 -1.03 15.26 3.01
CA SER A 77 -1.87 14.80 4.12
C SER A 77 -2.96 15.80 4.44
N HIS A 78 -4.17 15.28 4.67
CA HIS A 78 -5.33 16.06 5.07
C HIS A 78 -6.05 15.37 6.24
N PRO A 79 -6.68 16.10 7.18
CA PRO A 79 -7.55 15.48 8.17
C PRO A 79 -8.65 14.66 7.50
N ASN A 80 -8.96 13.47 8.03
CA ASN A 80 -10.08 12.69 7.51
C ASN A 80 -11.39 13.44 7.80
N PRO A 81 -12.23 13.77 6.79
CA PRO A 81 -13.50 14.49 7.01
C PRO A 81 -14.44 13.82 8.03
N ASP A 82 -14.41 12.49 8.11
CA ASP A 82 -15.28 11.72 9.02
C ASP A 82 -14.77 11.76 10.46
N HIS A 83 -13.44 11.85 10.65
CA HIS A 83 -12.77 11.76 11.94
C HIS A 83 -11.52 12.68 12.01
N PRO A 84 -11.69 14.01 11.86
CA PRO A 84 -10.58 14.93 11.59
C PRO A 84 -9.58 15.07 12.76
N ASP A 85 -10.06 14.86 13.99
CA ASP A 85 -9.24 14.97 15.20
C ASP A 85 -8.34 13.75 15.44
N THR A 86 -8.68 12.61 14.83
CA THR A 86 -8.08 11.31 15.16
C THR A 86 -7.48 10.60 13.96
N GLU A 87 -7.94 10.91 12.75
CA GLU A 87 -7.51 10.28 11.51
C GLU A 87 -7.02 11.30 10.47
N ALA A 88 -6.07 10.87 9.64
CA ALA A 88 -5.58 11.60 8.48
C ALA A 88 -5.65 10.73 7.23
N LEU A 89 -5.92 11.37 6.10
CA LEU A 89 -5.81 10.78 4.77
C LEU A 89 -4.50 11.24 4.16
N VAL A 90 -3.61 10.29 3.93
CA VAL A 90 -2.28 10.52 3.36
C VAL A 90 -2.28 10.00 1.92
N HIS A 91 -2.01 10.88 0.97
CA HIS A 91 -2.06 10.60 -0.46
C HIS A 91 -0.64 10.63 -1.03
N CYS A 92 -0.26 9.57 -1.74
CA CYS A 92 0.92 9.53 -2.58
C CYS A 92 0.50 9.64 -4.05
N ARG A 93 1.08 10.60 -4.78
CA ARG A 93 0.75 10.88 -6.17
C ARG A 93 1.92 10.55 -7.10
N PHE A 94 1.62 9.92 -8.22
CA PHE A 94 2.56 9.66 -9.30
C PHE A 94 1.98 10.10 -10.63
N ARG A 95 2.80 10.73 -11.46
CA ARG A 95 2.53 10.81 -12.89
C ARG A 95 2.81 9.45 -13.52
N VAL A 96 1.92 9.00 -14.38
CA VAL A 96 2.01 7.71 -15.07
C VAL A 96 1.55 7.86 -16.53
N SER A 97 1.81 6.84 -17.35
CA SER A 97 1.34 6.75 -18.74
C SER A 97 0.29 5.65 -18.93
N GLY A 98 -0.27 5.14 -17.83
CA GLY A 98 -1.24 4.04 -17.80
C GLY A 98 -0.66 2.72 -17.26
N PRO A 99 -1.51 1.69 -17.13
CA PRO A 99 -1.11 0.40 -16.59
C PRO A 99 -0.20 -0.36 -17.56
N LYS A 100 0.74 -1.15 -17.02
CA LYS A 100 1.59 -2.04 -17.81
C LYS A 100 0.81 -3.26 -18.32
N GLU A 101 1.14 -3.72 -19.53
CA GLU A 101 0.56 -4.95 -20.10
C GLU A 101 0.93 -6.20 -19.29
N ASP A 102 2.13 -6.23 -18.71
CA ASP A 102 2.66 -7.33 -17.88
C ASP A 102 2.43 -7.12 -16.38
N ALA A 103 1.58 -6.16 -15.99
CA ALA A 103 1.25 -5.93 -14.59
C ALA A 103 0.65 -7.19 -13.93
N PRO A 104 0.96 -7.48 -12.65
CA PRO A 104 0.32 -8.56 -11.92
C PRO A 104 -1.20 -8.40 -11.94
N ALA A 105 -1.96 -9.49 -12.12
CA ALA A 105 -3.42 -9.43 -12.14
C ALA A 105 -3.98 -8.70 -10.91
N ALA A 106 -4.90 -7.76 -11.14
CA ALA A 106 -5.60 -7.07 -10.06
C ALA A 106 -6.40 -8.08 -9.22
N ARG A 107 -6.39 -7.91 -7.89
CA ARG A 107 -7.12 -8.76 -6.94
C ARG A 107 -7.90 -7.90 -5.94
N GLY A 108 -8.88 -8.51 -5.29
CA GLY A 108 -9.70 -7.83 -4.28
C GLY A 108 -10.73 -6.89 -4.91
N PRO A 109 -10.96 -5.68 -4.35
CA PRO A 109 -11.97 -4.75 -4.85
C PRO A 109 -11.55 -4.03 -6.15
N VAL A 110 -10.26 -4.10 -6.53
CA VAL A 110 -9.75 -3.50 -7.77
C VAL A 110 -9.87 -4.51 -8.89
N THR A 111 -10.59 -4.09 -9.93
CA THR A 111 -10.64 -4.79 -11.21
C THR A 111 -9.60 -4.23 -12.16
N THR A 112 -9.30 -4.94 -13.25
CA THR A 112 -8.47 -4.42 -14.35
C THR A 112 -9.00 -3.07 -14.86
N GLU A 113 -10.32 -2.86 -14.84
CA GLU A 113 -10.97 -1.61 -15.24
C GLU A 113 -10.60 -0.44 -14.31
N HIS A 114 -10.48 -0.67 -13.00
CA HIS A 114 -10.06 0.36 -12.05
C HIS A 114 -8.62 0.84 -12.32
N ARG A 115 -7.71 -0.07 -12.71
CA ARG A 115 -6.36 0.33 -13.14
C ARG A 115 -6.37 0.99 -14.51
N ALA A 116 -7.20 0.51 -15.43
CA ALA A 116 -7.34 1.09 -16.77
C ALA A 116 -7.91 2.52 -16.74
N ALA A 117 -8.67 2.87 -15.70
CA ALA A 117 -9.17 4.23 -15.50
C ALA A 117 -8.07 5.23 -15.05
N VAL A 118 -6.88 4.75 -14.69
CA VAL A 118 -5.73 5.60 -14.35
C VAL A 118 -4.98 5.94 -15.64
N GLU A 119 -5.21 7.15 -16.16
CA GLU A 119 -4.58 7.62 -17.40
C GLU A 119 -3.25 8.33 -17.14
N GLU A 120 -3.27 9.47 -16.43
CA GLU A 120 -2.08 10.32 -16.25
C GLU A 120 -1.63 10.46 -14.78
N LEU A 121 -2.55 10.31 -13.83
CA LEU A 121 -2.30 10.53 -12.41
C LEU A 121 -2.76 9.33 -11.58
N LEU A 122 -1.80 8.65 -10.96
CA LEU A 122 -2.03 7.62 -9.97
C LEU A 122 -2.04 8.26 -8.58
N GLU A 123 -3.15 8.09 -7.85
CA GLU A 123 -3.25 8.49 -6.44
C GLU A 123 -3.52 7.26 -5.56
N VAL A 124 -2.57 6.99 -4.65
CA VAL A 124 -2.69 5.93 -3.65
C VAL A 124 -2.93 6.59 -2.29
N SER A 125 -4.05 6.27 -1.65
CA SER A 125 -4.46 6.92 -0.41
C SER A 125 -4.51 5.95 0.76
N TRP A 126 -3.84 6.33 1.84
CA TRP A 126 -3.76 5.60 3.09
C TRP A 126 -4.48 6.37 4.20
N ARG A 127 -5.23 5.65 5.03
CA ARG A 127 -5.83 6.17 6.24
C ARG A 127 -4.89 5.91 7.42
N LEU A 128 -4.46 6.98 8.06
CA LEU A 128 -3.72 6.95 9.32
C LEU A 128 -4.69 7.14 10.48
N ASN A 129 -4.69 6.22 11.44
CA ASN A 129 -5.36 6.38 12.74
C ASN A 129 -4.30 6.40 13.84
N THR A 130 -4.42 7.35 14.78
CA THR A 130 -3.45 7.56 15.88
C THR A 130 -4.07 7.46 17.27
N VAL A 131 -5.30 6.95 17.42
CA VAL A 131 -6.06 6.96 18.69
C VAL A 131 -5.41 6.08 19.77
N ALA A 132 -4.96 4.88 19.39
CA ALA A 132 -4.41 3.89 20.33
C ALA A 132 -2.99 3.44 19.95
N SER A 133 -2.73 3.39 18.65
CA SER A 133 -1.43 3.11 18.05
C SER A 133 -1.43 3.68 16.63
N VAL A 134 -0.25 3.82 16.01
CA VAL A 134 -0.14 4.13 14.58
C VAL A 134 -0.70 2.96 13.80
N GLN A 135 -1.83 3.17 13.12
CA GLN A 135 -2.45 2.19 12.24
C GLN A 135 -2.62 2.80 10.86
N VAL A 136 -2.06 2.12 9.86
CA VAL A 136 -2.18 2.51 8.46
C VAL A 136 -3.07 1.49 7.76
N GLN A 137 -4.12 1.98 7.12
CA GLN A 137 -5.12 1.15 6.42
C GLN A 137 -5.35 1.69 5.01
N PRO A 138 -5.68 0.85 4.02
CA PRO A 138 -6.01 1.32 2.70
C PRO A 138 -7.29 2.18 2.75
N HIS A 139 -7.25 3.38 2.17
CA HIS A 139 -8.42 4.23 2.02
C HIS A 139 -9.06 4.07 0.63
N THR A 140 -8.25 3.98 -0.43
CA THR A 140 -8.73 3.77 -1.80
C THR A 140 -8.57 2.32 -2.26
N PRO A 141 -9.35 1.88 -3.27
CA PRO A 141 -9.16 0.57 -3.88
C PRO A 141 -7.72 0.34 -4.36
N LEU A 142 -7.07 1.36 -4.94
CA LEU A 142 -5.67 1.27 -5.40
C LEU A 142 -4.68 1.03 -4.24
N ALA A 143 -4.95 1.55 -3.04
CA ALA A 143 -4.15 1.24 -1.85
C ALA A 143 -4.32 -0.22 -1.39
N GLN A 144 -5.54 -0.75 -1.50
CA GLN A 144 -5.78 -2.18 -1.25
C GLN A 144 -5.06 -3.06 -2.29
N ASP A 145 -5.10 -2.67 -3.56
CA ASP A 145 -4.42 -3.37 -4.64
C ASP A 145 -2.89 -3.32 -4.49
N ALA A 146 -2.32 -2.24 -3.95
CA ALA A 146 -0.90 -2.18 -3.59
C ALA A 146 -0.51 -3.24 -2.55
N LEU A 147 -1.35 -3.45 -1.51
CA LEU A 147 -1.15 -4.53 -0.54
C LEU A 147 -1.25 -5.92 -1.17
N ASP A 148 -2.18 -6.12 -2.11
CA ASP A 148 -2.37 -7.40 -2.76
C ASP A 148 -1.23 -7.71 -3.76
N VAL A 149 -0.74 -6.71 -4.50
CA VAL A 149 0.47 -6.83 -5.34
C VAL A 149 1.69 -7.13 -4.48
N PHE A 150 1.84 -6.50 -3.31
CA PHE A 150 2.92 -6.82 -2.37
C PHE A 150 2.86 -8.30 -1.94
N ARG A 151 1.69 -8.78 -1.50
CA ARG A 151 1.49 -10.19 -1.11
C ARG A 151 1.82 -11.16 -2.24
N MET A 152 1.32 -10.88 -3.45
CA MET A 152 1.61 -11.70 -4.63
C MET A 152 3.10 -11.71 -4.99
N THR A 153 3.78 -10.58 -4.80
CA THR A 153 5.21 -10.45 -5.05
C THR A 153 6.00 -11.27 -4.03
N VAL A 154 5.63 -11.20 -2.75
CA VAL A 154 6.23 -12.03 -1.69
C VAL A 154 5.97 -13.51 -1.94
N ASP A 155 4.74 -13.91 -2.27
CA ASP A 155 4.41 -15.31 -2.57
C ASP A 155 5.24 -15.82 -3.76
N ARG A 156 5.33 -15.05 -4.85
CA ARG A 156 6.17 -15.40 -6.01
C ARG A 156 7.66 -15.45 -5.67
N LEU A 157 8.13 -14.59 -4.77
CA LEU A 157 9.51 -14.60 -4.30
C LEU A 157 9.79 -15.90 -3.52
N LEU A 158 8.94 -16.24 -2.57
CA LEU A 158 9.05 -17.45 -1.75
C LEU A 158 8.98 -18.72 -2.62
N ASP A 159 8.09 -18.77 -3.62
CA ASP A 159 7.98 -19.90 -4.56
C ASP A 159 9.25 -20.11 -5.40
N ARG A 160 10.04 -19.04 -5.57
CA ARG A 160 11.33 -19.06 -6.29
C ARG A 160 12.53 -19.28 -5.37
N MET A 161 12.35 -19.15 -4.05
CA MET A 161 13.42 -19.36 -3.09
C MET A 161 13.74 -20.83 -2.94
N VAL A 162 15.02 -21.14 -3.13
CA VAL A 162 15.57 -22.49 -3.04
C VAL A 162 16.88 -22.44 -2.28
N TYR A 163 17.30 -23.55 -1.68
CA TYR A 163 18.66 -23.69 -1.16
C TYR A 163 19.40 -24.80 -1.88
N LEU A 164 20.73 -24.69 -1.87
CA LEU A 164 21.63 -25.66 -2.46
C LEU A 164 21.87 -26.83 -1.49
N ASN A 165 21.75 -28.08 -1.95
CA ASN A 165 21.99 -29.26 -1.09
C ASN A 165 23.46 -29.47 -0.75
N ASP A 166 24.34 -29.29 -1.75
CA ASP A 166 25.75 -29.65 -1.69
C ASP A 166 26.60 -28.52 -2.31
N ASP A 167 27.86 -28.40 -1.89
CA ASP A 167 28.81 -27.45 -2.48
C ASP A 167 28.94 -27.69 -4.01
N MET A 168 28.84 -26.64 -4.80
CA MET A 168 28.84 -26.76 -6.26
C MET A 168 29.27 -25.47 -6.97
N ASP A 169 29.78 -25.63 -8.18
CA ASP A 169 30.08 -24.51 -9.07
C ASP A 169 28.83 -24.06 -9.86
N LEU A 170 28.60 -22.75 -9.91
CA LEU A 170 27.66 -22.15 -10.84
C LEU A 170 28.29 -22.09 -12.23
N LEU A 171 27.56 -22.53 -13.25
CA LEU A 171 28.04 -22.54 -14.63
C LEU A 171 27.54 -21.32 -15.42
N ASP A 172 28.27 -20.92 -16.47
CA ASP A 172 27.87 -19.83 -17.38
C ASP A 172 26.72 -20.23 -18.32
N ALA A 173 26.62 -21.53 -18.63
CA ALA A 173 25.58 -22.15 -19.42
C ALA A 173 25.26 -23.57 -18.89
N PRO A 174 24.15 -24.19 -19.30
CA PRO A 174 23.92 -25.62 -19.09
C PRO A 174 25.11 -26.44 -19.59
N ASP A 175 25.70 -27.30 -18.74
CA ASP A 175 26.91 -28.07 -19.05
C ASP A 175 28.15 -27.21 -19.44
N GLY A 176 28.14 -25.93 -19.05
CA GLY A 176 29.18 -24.95 -19.35
C GLY A 176 30.38 -24.98 -18.40
N VAL A 177 31.08 -23.85 -18.32
CA VAL A 177 32.28 -23.69 -17.47
C VAL A 177 31.90 -23.05 -16.14
N ALA A 178 32.56 -23.48 -15.07
CA ALA A 178 32.41 -22.89 -13.74
C ALA A 178 32.78 -21.40 -13.73
N VAL A 179 31.86 -20.57 -13.25
CA VAL A 179 32.01 -19.12 -13.06
C VAL A 179 32.41 -18.81 -11.63
N THR A 180 31.79 -19.49 -10.66
CA THR A 180 32.07 -19.32 -9.23
C THR A 180 31.63 -20.55 -8.46
N HIS A 181 32.18 -20.73 -7.26
CA HIS A 181 31.78 -21.77 -6.33
C HIS A 181 30.74 -21.24 -5.33
N ILE A 182 29.74 -22.06 -4.98
CA ILE A 182 28.74 -21.78 -3.95
C ILE A 182 28.64 -22.95 -2.98
N SER A 183 28.62 -22.61 -1.68
CA SER A 183 28.50 -23.59 -0.60
C SER A 183 27.07 -24.10 -0.41
N ALA A 184 26.95 -25.32 0.07
CA ALA A 184 25.73 -25.94 0.54
C ALA A 184 24.99 -25.05 1.54
N GLY A 185 23.66 -25.09 1.53
CA GLY A 185 22.80 -24.28 2.38
C GLY A 185 22.66 -22.82 1.94
N THR A 186 23.39 -22.38 0.90
CA THR A 186 23.22 -21.03 0.35
C THR A 186 21.81 -20.86 -0.20
N LEU A 187 21.16 -19.76 0.19
CA LEU A 187 19.85 -19.37 -0.29
C LEU A 187 19.97 -18.70 -1.67
N LEU A 188 19.16 -19.17 -2.61
CA LEU A 188 19.18 -18.77 -4.01
C LEU A 188 17.75 -18.47 -4.50
N LEU A 189 17.66 -17.68 -5.57
CA LEU A 189 16.43 -17.46 -6.31
C LEU A 189 16.51 -18.16 -7.66
N ARG A 190 15.61 -19.09 -7.90
CA ARG A 190 15.42 -19.71 -9.22
C ARG A 190 14.71 -18.75 -10.15
N GLU A 191 15.32 -18.44 -11.29
CA GLU A 191 14.77 -17.48 -12.27
C GLU A 191 14.31 -18.13 -13.57
N ARG A 192 14.99 -19.20 -14.00
CA ARG A 192 14.67 -19.91 -15.25
C ARG A 192 14.92 -21.39 -15.10
N LEU A 193 14.13 -22.18 -15.83
CA LEU A 193 14.34 -23.62 -16.01
C LEU A 193 14.62 -23.91 -17.48
N GLN A 194 15.59 -24.78 -17.75
CA GLN A 194 15.94 -25.29 -19.07
C GLN A 194 16.26 -26.78 -18.96
N GLY A 195 15.26 -27.63 -19.18
CA GLY A 195 15.40 -29.08 -19.00
C GLY A 195 15.77 -29.41 -17.54
N PRO A 196 16.88 -30.14 -17.29
CA PRO A 196 17.33 -30.47 -15.94
C PRO A 196 18.12 -29.34 -15.26
N TRP A 197 18.27 -28.19 -15.91
CA TRP A 197 19.06 -27.06 -15.41
C TRP A 197 18.18 -25.91 -14.91
N ALA A 198 18.59 -25.29 -13.82
CA ALA A 198 18.01 -24.09 -13.27
C ALA A 198 19.03 -22.95 -13.32
N PHE A 199 18.60 -21.78 -13.81
CA PHE A 199 19.35 -20.54 -13.63
C PHE A 199 18.97 -19.95 -12.28
N VAL A 200 19.97 -19.72 -11.44
CA VAL A 200 19.82 -19.26 -10.07
C VAL A 200 20.65 -18.00 -9.85
N ARG A 201 20.22 -17.16 -8.91
CA ARG A 201 21.00 -16.03 -8.40
C ARG A 201 21.00 -15.96 -6.89
N VAL A 202 22.06 -15.42 -6.31
CA VAL A 202 22.12 -15.07 -4.90
C VAL A 202 21.29 -13.79 -4.70
N PRO A 203 20.34 -13.73 -3.74
CA PRO A 203 19.50 -12.54 -3.58
C PRO A 203 20.26 -11.28 -3.14
N SER A 204 21.33 -11.46 -2.36
CA SER A 204 22.07 -10.38 -1.70
C SER A 204 23.16 -9.73 -2.57
N ASP A 205 23.46 -10.27 -3.75
CA ASP A 205 24.48 -9.73 -4.65
C ASP A 205 24.16 -10.03 -6.14
N THR A 206 25.17 -9.90 -7.00
CA THR A 206 25.05 -10.10 -8.46
C THR A 206 25.47 -11.50 -8.92
N THR A 207 25.76 -12.41 -7.99
CA THR A 207 26.20 -13.77 -8.29
C THR A 207 25.05 -14.58 -8.89
N ALA A 208 25.26 -15.12 -10.09
CA ALA A 208 24.26 -15.92 -10.79
C ALA A 208 24.92 -16.95 -11.71
N GLY A 209 24.19 -18.01 -12.05
CA GLY A 209 24.63 -19.03 -12.98
C GLY A 209 23.69 -20.23 -13.02
N TRP A 210 24.12 -21.27 -13.73
CA TRP A 210 23.36 -22.49 -13.95
C TRP A 210 23.80 -23.61 -13.02
N VAL A 211 22.82 -24.35 -12.51
CA VAL A 211 23.00 -25.56 -11.69
C VAL A 211 21.97 -26.63 -12.09
N PRO A 212 22.23 -27.92 -11.83
CA PRO A 212 21.20 -28.95 -11.99
C PRO A 212 20.03 -28.70 -11.03
N ASP A 213 18.78 -28.65 -11.52
CA ASP A 213 17.60 -28.37 -10.69
C ASP A 213 17.41 -29.42 -9.59
N GLY A 214 17.84 -30.67 -9.81
CA GLY A 214 17.82 -31.74 -8.80
C GLY A 214 18.73 -31.50 -7.58
N SER A 215 19.68 -30.55 -7.68
CA SER A 215 20.53 -30.12 -6.56
C SER A 215 19.85 -29.10 -5.63
N LEU A 216 18.72 -28.56 -6.05
CA LEU A 216 17.99 -27.50 -5.35
C LEU A 216 16.88 -28.09 -4.49
N ARG A 217 16.54 -27.38 -3.42
CA ARG A 217 15.38 -27.67 -2.59
C ARG A 217 14.57 -26.41 -2.38
N SER A 218 13.25 -26.51 -2.53
CA SER A 218 12.34 -25.42 -2.22
C SER A 218 12.42 -25.05 -0.75
N VAL A 219 12.42 -23.75 -0.48
CA VAL A 219 12.15 -23.22 0.86
C VAL A 219 10.63 -23.27 1.06
N SER A 220 10.07 -24.46 1.21
CA SER A 220 8.67 -24.56 1.65
C SER A 220 8.59 -24.02 3.08
N PRO A 221 7.60 -23.17 3.40
CA PRO A 221 7.32 -22.88 4.80
C PRO A 221 6.91 -24.21 5.45
N ALA A 222 7.47 -24.50 6.61
CA ALA A 222 6.86 -25.47 7.50
C ALA A 222 5.40 -25.02 7.68
N VAL A 223 4.46 -25.85 7.21
CA VAL A 223 3.08 -25.79 7.68
C VAL A 223 3.18 -26.22 9.15
N GLY A 224 3.34 -25.24 10.04
CA GLY A 224 3.25 -25.44 11.47
C GLY A 224 1.78 -25.52 11.84
N ASP A 225 1.40 -26.67 12.40
CA ASP A 225 0.11 -26.96 13.03
C ASP A 225 -0.30 -25.92 14.10
#